data_AF-A0A8X6IV93-F1
#
_entry.id   AF-A0A8X6IV93-F1
#
_cell.length_a   1.000
_cell.length_b   1.000
_cell.length_c   1.000
_cell.angle_alpha   90.00
_cell.angle_beta   90.00
_cell.angle_gamma   90.00
#
_symmetry.space_group_name_H-M   'P 1'
#
loop_
_entity.id
_entity.type
_entity.pdbx_description
1 polymer ?
#
loop_
_entity_poly.entity_id
_entity_poly.type
_entity_poly.pdbx_seq_one_letter_code
_entity_poly.pdbx_strand_id
1 'polypeptide(L)'
;MRSICCSGESGAGKTESTKLIMQYLAAVNKSPSNLITEQILEANPLLESFGNAKTVRNDNSSRFGKYMEVHFKDGVITGARSTEYLLEKSRIVTQASDERNYHVFYEMLSGLADTEKEKYGLQTADNYFYLNQGGCFKIKSKDDAEDFRALLAAMQVLSFTSEEQDTIFRILASVLHLGNIYFHRKQLKHGQEGVEIGSDAEIRWASHLLQLSLDGILRAMTTKTT
;
A
#
# COMPACT_ATOMS: atom_id res chain seq x y z
N MET A 1 30.01 -4.61 -11.74
CA MET A 1 28.80 -4.63 -10.89
C MET A 1 29.22 -5.08 -9.50
N ARG A 2 28.90 -4.31 -8.44
CA ARG A 2 29.12 -4.73 -7.05
C ARG A 2 27.74 -4.92 -6.42
N SER A 3 27.55 -5.98 -5.65
CA SER A 3 26.30 -6.28 -4.96
C SER A 3 26.54 -6.51 -3.48
N ILE A 4 25.56 -6.11 -2.67
CA ILE A 4 25.50 -6.38 -1.23
C ILE A 4 24.16 -7.10 -1.01
N CYS A 5 24.18 -8.23 -0.33
CA CYS A 5 22.99 -9.00 -0.01
C CYS A 5 22.71 -8.92 1.50
N CYS A 6 21.62 -8.25 1.87
CA CYS A 6 21.13 -8.21 3.24
C CYS A 6 20.13 -9.35 3.44
N SER A 7 20.54 -10.45 4.08
CA SER A 7 19.68 -11.62 4.34
C SER A 7 19.51 -11.86 5.84
N GLY A 8 18.41 -12.53 6.22
CA GLY A 8 18.05 -12.80 7.61
C GLY A 8 16.54 -12.95 7.80
N GLU A 9 16.12 -13.45 8.96
CA GLU A 9 14.70 -13.61 9.31
C GLU A 9 13.95 -12.27 9.39
N SER A 10 12.61 -12.30 9.46
CA SER A 10 11.84 -11.07 9.70
C SER A 10 12.24 -10.46 11.04
N GLY A 11 12.46 -9.15 11.07
CA GLY A 11 12.98 -8.43 12.24
C GLY A 11 14.51 -8.41 12.38
N ALA A 12 15.27 -9.11 11.52
CA ALA A 12 16.74 -9.15 11.62
C ALA A 12 17.48 -7.83 11.24
N GLY A 13 16.77 -6.72 11.00
CA GLY A 13 17.39 -5.43 10.68
C GLY A 13 17.85 -5.25 9.22
N LYS A 14 17.31 -6.03 8.27
CA LYS A 14 17.65 -5.92 6.83
C LYS A 14 17.36 -4.52 6.27
N THR A 15 16.20 -3.97 6.60
CA THR A 15 15.75 -2.64 6.16
C THR A 15 16.64 -1.55 6.73
N GLU A 16 16.91 -1.58 8.04
CA GLU A 16 17.84 -0.66 8.70
C GLU A 16 19.26 -0.73 8.13
N SER A 17 19.77 -1.94 7.88
CA SER A 17 21.08 -2.13 7.24
C SER A 17 21.13 -1.49 5.85
N THR A 18 20.06 -1.65 5.07
CA THR A 18 19.94 -1.05 3.73
C THR A 18 19.91 0.49 3.83
N LYS A 19 19.18 1.04 4.81
CA LYS A 19 19.14 2.49 5.07
C LYS A 19 20.52 3.05 5.41
N LEU A 20 21.28 2.38 6.28
CA LEU A 20 22.64 2.79 6.63
C LEU A 20 23.60 2.72 5.43
N ILE A 21 23.51 1.67 4.60
CA ILE A 21 24.30 1.58 3.36
C ILE A 21 23.98 2.77 2.46
N MET A 22 22.71 3.10 2.27
CA MET A 22 22.31 4.24 1.43
C MET A 22 22.77 5.58 1.99
N GLN A 23 22.68 5.79 3.31
CA GLN A 23 23.19 6.99 3.98
C GLN A 23 24.71 7.11 3.83
N TYR A 24 25.45 6.01 3.90
CA TYR A 24 26.89 6.01 3.64
C TYR A 24 27.20 6.39 2.18
N LEU A 25 26.51 5.77 1.22
CA LEU A 25 26.66 6.10 -0.21
C LEU A 25 26.33 7.57 -0.50
N ALA A 26 25.34 8.13 0.22
CA ALA A 26 25.01 9.54 0.19
C ALA A 26 26.16 10.42 0.69
N ALA A 27 26.72 10.08 1.85
CA ALA A 27 27.77 10.86 2.49
C ALA A 27 29.07 10.91 1.67
N VAL A 28 29.34 9.87 0.87
CA VAL A 28 30.54 9.81 -0.01
C VAL A 28 30.27 10.27 -1.45
N ASN A 29 29.04 10.70 -1.75
CA ASN A 29 28.66 11.18 -3.07
C ASN A 29 29.37 12.51 -3.38
N LYS A 30 30.10 12.59 -4.50
CA LYS A 30 30.86 13.79 -4.89
C LYS A 30 30.01 14.86 -5.59
N SER A 31 28.70 14.69 -5.64
CA SER A 31 27.76 15.61 -6.29
C SER A 31 27.66 16.93 -5.51
N PRO A 32 27.55 18.09 -6.18
CA PRO A 32 27.19 19.34 -5.53
C PRO A 32 25.71 19.39 -5.09
N SER A 33 24.86 18.50 -5.63
CA SER A 33 23.45 18.37 -5.28
C SER A 33 23.16 17.01 -4.64
N ASN A 34 22.43 17.03 -3.52
CA ASN A 34 22.01 15.83 -2.80
C ASN A 34 20.62 15.33 -3.20
N LEU A 35 19.92 16.02 -4.12
CA LEU A 35 18.53 15.73 -4.46
C LEU A 35 18.28 14.26 -4.84
N ILE A 36 19.11 13.70 -5.74
CA ILE A 36 18.96 12.30 -6.17
C ILE A 36 19.10 11.36 -4.96
N THR A 37 19.99 11.69 -4.03
CA THR A 37 20.21 10.81 -2.89
C THR A 37 19.11 10.93 -1.84
N GLU A 38 18.61 12.14 -1.63
CA GLU A 38 17.43 12.40 -0.81
C GLU A 38 16.23 11.62 -1.36
N GLN A 39 15.96 11.69 -2.67
CA GLN A 39 14.90 10.90 -3.31
C GLN A 39 15.05 9.39 -3.11
N ILE A 40 16.27 8.86 -3.16
CA ILE A 40 16.49 7.43 -2.91
C ILE A 40 16.19 7.05 -1.46
N LEU A 41 16.53 7.92 -0.50
CA LEU A 41 16.26 7.68 0.92
C LEU A 41 14.76 7.82 1.23
N GLU A 42 14.10 8.83 0.66
CA GLU A 42 12.67 9.11 0.81
C GLU A 42 11.76 8.10 0.08
N ALA A 43 12.30 7.30 -0.84
CA ALA A 43 11.58 6.15 -1.38
C ALA A 43 11.26 5.08 -0.32
N ASN A 44 11.97 5.04 0.81
CA ASN A 44 11.76 4.00 1.82
C ASN A 44 10.44 4.17 2.59
N PRO A 45 10.10 5.33 3.20
CA PRO A 45 8.79 5.53 3.84
C PRO A 45 7.62 5.15 2.92
N LEU A 46 7.69 5.53 1.63
CA LEU A 46 6.69 5.15 0.64
C LEU A 46 6.60 3.63 0.48
N LEU A 47 7.73 2.95 0.23
CA LEU A 47 7.73 1.49 0.03
C LEU A 47 7.35 0.71 1.30
N GLU A 48 7.68 1.22 2.48
CA GLU A 48 7.29 0.60 3.75
C GLU A 48 5.79 0.75 4.01
N SER A 49 5.21 1.92 3.76
CA SER A 49 3.76 2.14 3.88
C SER A 49 2.96 1.14 3.02
N PHE A 50 3.36 0.97 1.75
CA PHE A 50 2.66 0.11 0.79
C PHE A 50 3.05 -1.37 0.87
N GLY A 51 4.24 -1.70 1.39
CA GLY A 51 4.83 -3.03 1.28
C GLY A 51 5.08 -3.72 2.61
N ASN A 52 4.96 -3.02 3.73
CA ASN A 52 5.10 -3.61 5.06
C ASN A 52 3.75 -3.75 5.77
N ALA A 53 3.70 -4.72 6.69
CA ALA A 53 2.55 -4.99 7.51
C ALA A 53 2.95 -5.54 8.88
N LYS A 54 2.03 -5.45 9.83
CA LYS A 54 2.15 -6.12 11.13
C LYS A 54 1.97 -7.62 10.94
N THR A 55 2.90 -8.39 11.49
CA THR A 55 2.82 -9.84 11.65
C THR A 55 2.96 -10.20 13.12
N VAL A 56 2.70 -11.46 13.48
CA VAL A 56 2.86 -11.94 14.87
C VAL A 56 4.29 -11.72 15.43
N ARG A 57 5.31 -11.70 14.55
CA ARG A 57 6.73 -11.62 14.97
C ARG A 57 7.34 -10.23 14.81
N ASN A 58 6.76 -9.38 13.99
CA ASN A 58 7.34 -8.10 13.61
C ASN A 58 6.23 -7.13 13.19
N ASP A 59 6.20 -5.99 13.85
CA ASP A 59 5.22 -4.92 13.63
C ASP A 59 5.38 -4.21 12.28
N ASN A 60 6.58 -4.22 11.70
CA ASN A 60 6.92 -3.59 10.42
C ASN A 60 7.62 -4.61 9.48
N SER A 61 6.95 -5.72 9.18
CA SER A 61 7.51 -6.78 8.33
C SER A 61 7.31 -6.45 6.86
N SER A 62 8.41 -6.34 6.10
CA SER A 62 8.33 -6.30 4.63
C SER A 62 7.71 -7.58 4.06
N ARG A 63 6.70 -7.41 3.19
CA ARG A 63 5.95 -8.49 2.55
C ARG A 63 6.22 -8.56 1.04
N PHE A 64 7.39 -8.06 0.65
CA PHE A 64 7.93 -8.08 -0.70
C PHE A 64 9.46 -8.18 -0.63
N GLY A 65 10.08 -8.73 -1.66
CA GLY A 65 11.51 -8.63 -1.89
C GLY A 65 11.82 -7.33 -2.63
N LYS A 66 12.95 -6.70 -2.30
CA LYS A 66 13.41 -5.45 -2.91
C LYS A 66 14.84 -5.62 -3.42
N TYR A 67 15.08 -5.24 -4.67
CA TYR A 67 16.40 -5.11 -5.25
C TYR A 67 16.61 -3.67 -5.67
N MET A 68 17.61 -3.02 -5.08
CA MET A 68 17.95 -1.63 -5.37
C MET A 68 19.29 -1.57 -6.11
N GLU A 69 19.29 -0.91 -7.26
CA GLU A 69 20.46 -0.59 -8.05
C GLU A 69 20.75 0.90 -7.88
N VAL A 70 21.99 1.25 -7.53
CA VAL A 70 22.45 2.63 -7.46
C VAL A 70 23.47 2.84 -8.56
N HIS A 71 23.22 3.79 -9.44
CA HIS A 71 24.05 4.06 -10.62
C HIS A 71 25.06 5.16 -10.30
N PHE A 72 26.32 4.90 -10.63
CA PHE A 72 27.43 5.83 -10.41
C PHE A 72 28.12 6.19 -11.73
N LYS A 73 28.55 7.45 -11.83
CA LYS A 73 29.45 7.93 -12.87
C LYS A 73 30.49 8.84 -12.21
N ASP A 74 31.78 8.52 -12.36
CA ASP A 74 32.90 9.32 -11.85
C ASP A 74 32.82 9.64 -10.33
N GLY A 75 32.25 8.73 -9.54
CA GLY A 75 32.06 8.91 -8.09
C GLY A 75 30.84 9.74 -7.70
N VAL A 76 29.97 10.06 -8.66
CA VAL A 76 28.68 10.74 -8.47
C VAL A 76 27.53 9.75 -8.68
N ILE A 77 26.55 9.75 -7.77
CA ILE A 77 25.29 9.01 -7.94
C ILE A 77 24.46 9.72 -9.02
N THR A 78 24.17 9.01 -10.11
CA THR A 78 23.38 9.54 -11.24
C THR A 78 21.93 9.08 -11.23
N GLY A 79 21.57 8.14 -10.36
CA GLY A 79 20.21 7.65 -10.21
C GLY A 79 20.16 6.32 -9.48
N ALA A 80 18.95 5.80 -9.28
CA ALA A 80 18.73 4.46 -8.76
C ALA A 80 17.52 3.80 -9.43
N ARG A 81 17.46 2.48 -9.35
CA ARG A 81 16.32 1.67 -9.74
C ARG A 81 15.95 0.75 -8.59
N SER A 82 14.70 0.78 -8.17
CA SER A 82 14.13 -0.24 -7.29
C SER A 82 13.36 -1.23 -8.14
N THR A 83 13.52 -2.53 -7.86
CA THR A 83 12.70 -3.59 -8.43
C THR A 83 12.15 -4.44 -7.29
N GLU A 84 10.83 -4.49 -7.22
CA GLU A 84 10.10 -5.27 -6.23
C GLU A 84 9.72 -6.65 -6.78
N TYR A 85 9.77 -7.66 -5.93
CA TYR A 85 9.40 -9.02 -6.28
C TYR A 85 8.50 -9.64 -5.21
N LEU A 86 7.59 -10.51 -5.64
CA LEU A 86 6.81 -11.38 -4.75
C LEU A 86 6.06 -10.62 -3.63
N LEU A 87 5.44 -9.48 -3.97
CA LEU A 87 4.50 -8.83 -3.07
C LEU A 87 3.40 -9.82 -2.67
N GLU A 88 3.16 -9.98 -1.38
CA GLU A 88 2.14 -10.88 -0.82
C GLU A 88 0.72 -10.32 -1.09
N LYS A 89 0.24 -10.48 -2.32
CA LYS A 89 -1.07 -9.95 -2.77
C LYS A 89 -2.25 -10.49 -1.96
N SER A 90 -2.16 -11.74 -1.47
CA SER A 90 -3.19 -12.36 -0.64
C SER A 90 -3.45 -11.61 0.67
N ARG A 91 -2.46 -10.86 1.19
CA ARG A 91 -2.60 -10.07 2.41
C ARG A 91 -3.68 -8.99 2.30
N ILE A 92 -3.98 -8.51 1.09
CA ILE A 92 -5.04 -7.52 0.89
C ILE A 92 -6.39 -8.06 1.35
N VAL A 93 -6.68 -9.33 1.04
CA VAL A 93 -8.01 -9.92 1.24
C VAL A 93 -8.10 -10.82 2.47
N THR A 94 -6.97 -11.21 3.08
CA THR A 94 -6.94 -12.09 4.25
C THR A 94 -5.74 -11.83 5.12
N GLN A 95 -5.95 -11.80 6.44
CA GLN A 95 -4.88 -11.70 7.44
C GLN A 95 -5.11 -12.73 8.55
N ALA A 96 -4.03 -13.26 9.11
CA ALA A 96 -4.12 -14.15 10.27
C ALA A 96 -4.47 -13.36 11.53
N SER A 97 -4.91 -14.07 12.58
CA SER A 97 -5.18 -13.47 13.89
C SER A 97 -3.97 -12.70 14.41
N ASP A 98 -4.22 -11.50 14.92
CA ASP A 98 -3.25 -10.52 15.39
C ASP A 98 -2.32 -9.92 14.31
N GLU A 99 -2.56 -10.19 13.03
CA GLU A 99 -1.88 -9.50 11.93
C GLU A 99 -2.69 -8.30 11.41
N ARG A 100 -2.02 -7.40 10.69
CA ARG A 100 -2.66 -6.30 9.95
C ARG A 100 -2.54 -6.50 8.44
N ASN A 101 -3.37 -5.77 7.71
CA ASN A 101 -3.12 -5.48 6.29
C ASN A 101 -1.91 -4.51 6.15
N TYR A 102 -1.59 -4.08 4.92
CA TYR A 102 -0.52 -3.11 4.68
C TYR A 102 -0.75 -1.79 5.41
N HIS A 103 0.34 -1.16 5.86
CA HIS A 103 0.27 0.03 6.70
C HIS A 103 -0.47 1.19 6.05
N VAL A 104 -0.32 1.39 4.75
CA VAL A 104 -0.93 2.48 3.98
C VAL A 104 -2.43 2.63 4.22
N PHE A 105 -3.18 1.52 4.42
CA PHE A 105 -4.61 1.61 4.71
C PHE A 105 -4.89 2.23 6.07
N TYR A 106 -4.17 1.82 7.11
CA TYR A 106 -4.34 2.34 8.46
C TYR A 106 -3.80 3.78 8.59
N GLU A 107 -2.70 4.06 7.90
CA GLU A 107 -2.10 5.39 7.79
C GLU A 107 -3.08 6.38 7.10
N MET A 108 -3.65 6.00 5.95
CA MET A 108 -4.65 6.82 5.25
C MET A 108 -5.88 7.09 6.11
N LEU A 109 -6.43 6.06 6.77
CA LEU A 109 -7.61 6.21 7.64
C LEU A 109 -7.34 7.05 8.90
N SER A 110 -6.10 7.04 9.40
CA SER A 110 -5.73 7.79 10.60
C SER A 110 -5.29 9.22 10.30
N GLY A 111 -4.60 9.44 9.17
CA GLY A 111 -3.96 10.70 8.83
C GLY A 111 -4.78 11.65 7.96
N LEU A 112 -5.78 11.17 7.22
CA LEU A 112 -6.70 12.07 6.50
C LEU A 112 -7.57 12.87 7.46
N ALA A 113 -7.86 14.13 7.10
CA ALA A 113 -8.88 14.93 7.75
C ALA A 113 -10.28 14.36 7.45
N ASP A 114 -11.25 14.59 8.33
CA ASP A 114 -12.60 14.02 8.16
C ASP A 114 -13.30 14.49 6.87
N THR A 115 -13.08 15.74 6.45
CA THR A 115 -13.57 16.25 5.16
C THR A 115 -12.99 15.49 3.96
N GLU A 116 -11.71 15.09 4.03
CA GLU A 116 -11.09 14.27 2.99
C GLU A 116 -11.57 12.81 3.07
N LYS A 117 -11.84 12.28 4.26
CA LYS A 117 -12.44 10.94 4.39
C LYS A 117 -13.82 10.90 3.75
N GLU A 118 -14.65 11.91 3.97
CA GLU A 118 -15.97 12.04 3.34
C GLU A 118 -15.90 12.02 1.81
N LYS A 119 -14.92 12.73 1.23
CA LYS A 119 -14.65 12.72 -0.23
C LYS A 119 -14.39 11.31 -0.77
N TYR A 120 -13.75 10.44 0.02
CA TYR A 120 -13.44 9.07 -0.39
C TYR A 120 -14.43 8.02 0.14
N GLY A 121 -15.47 8.41 0.89
CA GLY A 121 -16.40 7.47 1.53
C GLY A 121 -15.77 6.65 2.67
N LEU A 122 -14.69 7.17 3.28
CA LEU A 122 -13.90 6.43 4.25
C LEU A 122 -14.51 6.42 5.66
N GLN A 123 -14.52 5.23 6.28
CA GLN A 123 -14.93 4.99 7.66
C GLN A 123 -13.76 4.53 8.53
N THR A 124 -14.02 4.14 9.78
CA THR A 124 -13.00 3.55 10.65
C THR A 124 -12.62 2.13 10.20
N ALA A 125 -11.40 1.69 10.52
CA ALA A 125 -10.83 0.44 10.02
C ALA A 125 -11.66 -0.82 10.35
N ASP A 126 -12.40 -0.82 11.45
CA ASP A 126 -13.29 -1.92 11.86
C ASP A 126 -14.47 -2.13 10.92
N ASN A 127 -14.87 -1.11 10.15
CA ASN A 127 -15.95 -1.19 9.16
C ASN A 127 -15.51 -1.79 7.81
N TYR A 128 -14.22 -2.08 7.62
CA TYR A 128 -13.70 -2.69 6.40
C TYR A 128 -13.31 -4.14 6.61
N PHE A 129 -13.95 -5.05 5.89
CA PHE A 129 -13.66 -6.48 5.94
C PHE A 129 -12.19 -6.79 5.65
N TYR A 130 -11.56 -6.05 4.74
CA TYR A 130 -10.13 -6.22 4.43
C TYR A 130 -9.18 -5.70 5.53
N LEU A 131 -9.68 -5.01 6.55
CA LEU A 131 -8.85 -4.49 7.65
C LEU A 131 -9.17 -5.11 9.01
N ASN A 132 -10.30 -5.83 9.14
CA ASN A 132 -10.80 -6.33 10.42
C ASN A 132 -10.61 -7.85 10.65
N GLN A 133 -10.22 -8.62 9.63
CA GLN A 133 -10.06 -10.08 9.75
C GLN A 133 -8.97 -10.51 10.75
N GLY A 134 -7.88 -9.76 10.84
CA GLY A 134 -6.82 -10.03 11.81
C GLY A 134 -7.16 -9.60 13.25
N GLY A 135 -8.21 -8.81 13.45
CA GLY A 135 -8.60 -8.29 14.77
C GLY A 135 -7.61 -7.31 15.41
N CYS A 136 -6.62 -6.83 14.65
CA CYS A 136 -5.63 -5.86 15.11
C CYS A 136 -5.74 -4.55 14.31
N PHE A 137 -6.05 -3.44 14.99
CA PHE A 137 -6.22 -2.13 14.34
C PHE A 137 -5.11 -1.14 14.68
N LYS A 138 -4.43 -1.34 15.81
CA LYS A 138 -3.39 -0.45 16.34
C LYS A 138 -2.12 -1.22 16.67
N ILE A 139 -0.98 -0.57 16.47
CA ILE A 139 0.33 -1.05 16.91
C ILE A 139 0.81 -0.10 18.00
N LYS A 140 1.25 -0.62 19.15
CA LYS A 140 1.61 0.22 20.32
C LYS A 140 2.82 1.13 20.05
N SER A 141 3.74 0.69 19.20
CA SER A 141 5.00 1.36 18.86
C SER A 141 4.90 2.30 17.66
N LYS A 142 3.72 2.45 17.04
CA LYS A 142 3.51 3.17 15.78
C LYS A 142 2.38 4.19 15.91
N ASP A 143 2.54 5.36 15.31
CA ASP A 143 1.47 6.34 15.10
C ASP A 143 1.15 6.41 13.60
N ASP A 144 0.07 5.74 13.20
CA ASP A 144 -0.33 5.66 11.79
C ASP A 144 -0.64 7.07 11.19
N ALA A 145 -1.03 8.08 11.99
CA ALA A 145 -1.26 9.44 11.49
C ALA A 145 0.04 10.24 11.31
N GLU A 146 1.05 10.00 12.14
CA GLU A 146 2.40 10.54 11.92
C GLU A 146 3.06 9.90 10.71
N ASP A 147 2.94 8.58 10.56
CA ASP A 147 3.50 7.87 9.40
C ASP A 147 2.81 8.28 8.09
N PHE A 148 1.51 8.59 8.11
CA PHE A 148 0.85 9.18 6.95
C PHE A 148 1.43 10.55 6.57
N ARG A 149 1.77 11.39 7.55
CA ARG A 149 2.45 12.68 7.26
C ARG A 149 3.84 12.45 6.66
N ALA A 150 4.58 11.45 7.16
CA ALA A 150 5.86 11.06 6.57
C ALA A 150 5.69 10.53 5.13
N LEU A 151 4.64 9.76 4.86
CA LEU A 151 4.29 9.30 3.51
C LEU A 151 4.04 10.47 2.54
N LEU A 152 3.25 11.47 2.96
CA LEU A 152 2.99 12.67 2.15
C LEU A 152 4.27 13.47 1.88
N ALA A 153 5.14 13.63 2.88
CA ALA A 153 6.43 14.29 2.71
C ALA A 153 7.34 13.53 1.72
N ALA A 154 7.40 12.20 1.83
CA ALA A 154 8.13 11.36 0.90
C ALA A 154 7.59 11.49 -0.53
N MET A 155 6.27 11.47 -0.72
CA MET A 155 5.63 11.71 -2.02
C MET A 155 6.01 13.07 -2.61
N GLN A 156 6.08 14.12 -1.79
CA GLN A 156 6.51 15.45 -2.23
C GLN A 156 7.97 15.47 -2.72
N VAL A 157 8.90 14.86 -1.98
CA VAL A 157 10.32 14.77 -2.37
C VAL A 157 10.48 13.95 -3.66
N LEU A 158 9.69 12.89 -3.80
CA LEU A 158 9.63 12.06 -5.01
C LEU A 158 8.85 12.73 -6.16
N SER A 159 8.39 13.96 -5.97
CA SER A 159 7.72 14.79 -6.98
C SER A 159 6.38 14.24 -7.46
N PHE A 160 5.64 13.52 -6.61
CA PHE A 160 4.25 13.15 -6.90
C PHE A 160 3.37 14.39 -6.90
N THR A 161 2.59 14.59 -7.96
CA THR A 161 1.64 15.70 -8.02
C THR A 161 0.44 15.46 -7.09
N SER A 162 -0.29 16.51 -6.77
CA SER A 162 -1.52 16.40 -5.98
C SER A 162 -2.55 15.49 -6.66
N GLU A 163 -2.63 15.50 -8.00
CA GLU A 163 -3.50 14.62 -8.77
C GLU A 163 -3.08 13.15 -8.72
N GLU A 164 -1.78 12.88 -8.71
CA GLU A 164 -1.25 11.51 -8.55
C GLU A 164 -1.54 10.98 -7.13
N GLN A 165 -1.34 11.82 -6.10
CA GLN A 165 -1.67 11.47 -4.72
C GLN A 165 -3.17 11.20 -4.55
N ASP A 166 -4.03 12.07 -5.09
CA ASP A 166 -5.48 11.87 -5.10
C ASP A 166 -5.85 10.55 -5.78
N THR A 167 -5.26 10.26 -6.93
CA THR A 167 -5.50 9.00 -7.66
C THR A 167 -5.12 7.79 -6.83
N ILE A 168 -3.96 7.84 -6.15
CA ILE A 168 -3.51 6.77 -5.25
C ILE A 168 -4.52 6.56 -4.11
N PHE A 169 -4.98 7.62 -3.45
CA PHE A 169 -5.95 7.51 -2.36
C PHE A 169 -7.31 7.01 -2.83
N ARG A 170 -7.78 7.43 -4.02
CA ARG A 170 -8.99 6.88 -4.64
C ARG A 170 -8.87 5.39 -4.90
N ILE A 171 -7.72 4.91 -5.37
CA ILE A 171 -7.47 3.48 -5.58
C ILE A 171 -7.49 2.72 -4.25
N LEU A 172 -6.81 3.22 -3.22
CA LEU A 172 -6.79 2.60 -1.90
C LEU A 172 -8.18 2.52 -1.27
N ALA A 173 -8.94 3.61 -1.30
CA ALA A 173 -10.32 3.65 -0.83
C ALA A 173 -11.22 2.67 -1.62
N SER A 174 -11.05 2.60 -2.95
CA SER A 174 -11.78 1.64 -3.79
C SER A 174 -11.50 0.20 -3.37
N VAL A 175 -10.25 -0.16 -3.05
CA VAL A 175 -9.91 -1.50 -2.55
C VAL A 175 -10.66 -1.83 -1.26
N LEU A 176 -10.79 -0.86 -0.34
CA LEU A 176 -11.53 -1.04 0.91
C LEU A 176 -13.03 -1.24 0.67
N HIS A 177 -13.65 -0.42 -0.19
CA HIS A 177 -15.05 -0.55 -0.57
C HIS A 177 -15.34 -1.89 -1.27
N LEU A 178 -14.47 -2.29 -2.22
CA LEU A 178 -14.60 -3.58 -2.90
C LEU A 178 -14.55 -4.76 -1.91
N GLY A 179 -13.76 -4.64 -0.84
CA GLY A 179 -13.71 -5.67 0.21
C GLY A 179 -15.00 -5.81 1.03
N ASN A 180 -15.84 -4.79 1.05
CA ASN A 180 -17.14 -4.81 1.72
C ASN A 180 -18.30 -5.27 0.83
N ILE A 181 -18.05 -5.56 -0.46
CA ILE A 181 -19.09 -6.10 -1.34
C ILE A 181 -19.48 -7.50 -0.85
N TYR A 182 -20.74 -7.62 -0.44
CA TYR A 182 -21.31 -8.89 -0.03
C TYR A 182 -22.09 -9.54 -1.19
N PHE A 183 -21.77 -10.80 -1.45
CA PHE A 183 -22.39 -11.62 -2.49
C PHE A 183 -23.29 -12.68 -1.87
N HIS A 184 -24.47 -12.90 -2.44
CA HIS A 184 -25.34 -14.02 -2.08
C HIS A 184 -25.68 -14.88 -3.30
N ARG A 185 -25.94 -16.16 -3.03
CA ARG A 185 -26.35 -17.10 -4.08
C ARG A 185 -27.73 -16.69 -4.60
N LYS A 186 -27.89 -16.78 -5.92
CA LYS A 186 -29.15 -16.60 -6.63
C LYS A 186 -29.41 -17.83 -7.47
N GLN A 187 -30.56 -18.46 -7.31
CA GLN A 187 -30.99 -19.51 -8.22
C GLN A 187 -31.42 -18.89 -9.54
N LEU A 188 -30.75 -19.24 -10.63
CA LEU A 188 -31.12 -18.85 -11.98
C LEU A 188 -32.10 -19.88 -12.57
N LYS A 189 -32.71 -19.52 -13.71
CA LYS A 189 -33.59 -20.43 -14.45
C LYS A 189 -32.82 -21.70 -14.84
N HIS A 190 -33.54 -22.82 -14.91
CA HIS A 190 -32.99 -24.14 -15.27
C HIS A 190 -31.97 -24.72 -14.28
N GLY A 191 -32.01 -24.30 -13.00
CA GLY A 191 -31.17 -24.88 -11.94
C GLY A 191 -29.70 -24.45 -11.98
N GLN A 192 -29.39 -23.38 -12.72
CA GLN A 192 -28.05 -22.79 -12.72
C GLN A 192 -27.82 -21.97 -11.44
N GLU A 193 -26.63 -22.07 -10.86
CA GLU A 193 -26.21 -21.19 -9.75
C GLU A 193 -25.73 -19.85 -10.31
N GLY A 194 -26.26 -18.76 -9.76
CA GLY A 194 -25.81 -17.40 -10.02
C GLY A 194 -25.44 -16.69 -8.72
N VAL A 195 -24.93 -15.47 -8.87
CA VAL A 195 -24.57 -14.60 -7.75
C VAL A 195 -25.25 -13.25 -7.92
N GLU A 196 -25.64 -12.65 -6.80
CA GLU A 196 -26.19 -11.30 -6.72
C GLU A 196 -25.52 -10.55 -5.58
N ILE A 197 -25.46 -9.22 -5.72
CA ILE A 197 -24.82 -8.35 -4.73
C ILE A 197 -25.91 -7.83 -3.79
N GLY A 198 -25.68 -7.97 -2.49
CA GLY A 198 -26.68 -7.64 -1.47
C GLY A 198 -26.89 -6.14 -1.24
N SER A 199 -25.92 -5.30 -1.59
CA SER A 199 -26.00 -3.83 -1.49
C SER A 199 -25.19 -3.17 -2.60
N ASP A 200 -25.75 -2.13 -3.22
CA ASP A 200 -25.08 -1.37 -4.26
C ASP A 200 -24.20 -0.23 -3.71
N ALA A 201 -24.25 0.05 -2.41
CA ALA A 201 -23.54 1.18 -1.78
C ALA A 201 -22.02 1.14 -2.05
N GLU A 202 -21.38 -0.01 -1.80
CA GLU A 202 -19.95 -0.19 -2.02
C GLU A 202 -19.56 -0.14 -3.51
N ILE A 203 -20.45 -0.64 -4.38
CA ILE A 203 -20.24 -0.57 -5.83
C ILE A 203 -20.32 0.88 -6.32
N ARG A 204 -21.24 1.68 -5.77
CA ARG A 204 -21.36 3.11 -6.09
C ARG A 204 -20.11 3.87 -5.69
N TRP A 205 -19.56 3.58 -4.51
CA TRP A 205 -18.27 4.14 -4.10
C TRP A 205 -17.14 3.73 -5.03
N ALA A 206 -16.97 2.43 -5.30
CA ALA A 206 -15.94 1.96 -6.23
C ALA A 206 -16.11 2.56 -7.64
N SER A 207 -17.34 2.70 -8.15
CA SER A 207 -17.65 3.34 -9.43
C SER A 207 -17.24 4.82 -9.46
N HIS A 208 -17.59 5.58 -8.42
CA HIS A 208 -17.21 6.99 -8.28
C HIS A 208 -15.69 7.18 -8.18
N LEU A 209 -15.04 6.39 -7.32
CA LEU A 209 -13.61 6.48 -7.05
C LEU A 209 -12.74 5.95 -8.19
N LEU A 210 -13.21 5.00 -8.99
CA LEU A 210 -12.47 4.50 -10.15
C LEU A 210 -12.88 5.19 -11.45
N GLN A 211 -13.88 6.08 -11.44
CA GLN A 211 -14.47 6.68 -12.65
C GLN A 211 -14.92 5.62 -13.67
N LEU A 212 -15.51 4.54 -13.18
CA LEU A 212 -16.02 3.44 -14.00
C LEU A 212 -17.54 3.40 -13.96
N SER A 213 -18.18 2.80 -14.96
CA SER A 213 -19.63 2.64 -14.97
C SER A 213 -20.08 1.67 -13.89
N LEU A 214 -21.12 2.06 -13.13
CA LEU A 214 -21.72 1.22 -12.09
C LEU A 214 -22.17 -0.14 -12.66
N ASP A 215 -22.91 -0.11 -13.77
CA ASP A 215 -23.37 -1.31 -14.47
C ASP A 215 -22.20 -2.17 -15.00
N GLY A 216 -21.10 -1.52 -15.38
CA GLY A 216 -19.89 -2.21 -15.85
C GLY A 216 -19.23 -3.00 -14.73
N ILE A 217 -19.03 -2.38 -13.56
CA ILE A 217 -18.49 -3.07 -12.37
C ILE A 217 -19.43 -4.21 -11.96
N LEU A 218 -20.73 -3.94 -11.82
CA LEU A 218 -21.70 -4.94 -11.39
C LEU A 218 -21.67 -6.16 -12.32
N ARG A 219 -21.74 -5.93 -13.64
CA ARG A 219 -21.68 -7.01 -14.63
C ARG A 219 -20.36 -7.78 -14.56
N ALA A 220 -19.23 -7.10 -14.42
CA ALA A 220 -17.93 -7.74 -14.34
C ALA A 220 -17.76 -8.61 -13.07
N MET A 221 -18.40 -8.23 -11.96
CA MET A 221 -18.35 -8.99 -10.70
C MET A 221 -19.31 -10.19 -10.68
N THR A 222 -20.46 -10.11 -11.37
CA THR A 222 -21.47 -11.18 -11.33
C THR A 222 -21.44 -12.12 -12.54
N THR A 223 -20.78 -11.71 -13.62
CA THR A 223 -20.81 -12.43 -14.90
C THR A 223 -19.41 -12.66 -15.43
N LYS A 224 -19.04 -13.92 -15.64
CA LYS A 224 -17.81 -14.27 -16.34
C LYS A 224 -18.06 -14.26 -17.85
N THR A 225 -17.55 -13.26 -18.55
CA THR A 225 -17.52 -13.26 -20.02
C THR A 225 -16.39 -14.19 -20.47
N THR A 226 -16.73 -15.30 -21.10
CA THR A 226 -15.80 -16.22 -21.78
C THR A 226 -15.58 -15.81 -23.22
#